data_AF-A0A4D6WWI7-F1
#
_entry.id   AF-A0A4D6WWI7-F1
#
_cell.length_a   1.000
_cell.length_b   1.000
_cell.length_c   1.000
_cell.angle_alpha   90.00
_cell.angle_beta   90.00
_cell.angle_gamma   90.00
#
_symmetry.space_group_name_H-M   'P 1'
#
loop_
_entity.id
_entity.type
_entity.pdbx_description
1 polymer ?
#
loop_
_entity_poly.entity_id
_entity_poly.type
_entity_poly.pdbx_seq_one_letter_code
_entity_poly.pdbx_strand_id
1 'polypeptide(L)'
;MNKHIVKYWPQKPSIELNYAVVDLFIKIRQKCTKNLTNNTNYYLYTDILDNNTKCRLFTIILNELEILLLDILELNLTIIDIQTLDYQILCNFIDKNLITFLYDFNIHNNESLNLKKYAYSNILLDKNLLIAPLLIYLLFGSYYIDDQLFIFNYKNTPKEHIIILFENFIIQSSNLIVYNIFNRIKSLPKIIYFFKKNHLCNINYLSTRSISLFLNQLTYQYLLYTYIYLPKAIYSSRYQVWIISSQGLIKKNIYVLRIQDLYNISKNKYIFLLIIEILDIIIPKIEKILLILGKILFY
;
A
#
# COMPACT_ATOMS: atom_id res chain seq x y z
N MET A 1 25.90 20.78 -15.36
CA MET A 1 24.93 19.67 -15.54
C MET A 1 25.25 18.59 -14.52
N ASN A 2 24.54 18.54 -13.40
CA ASN A 2 24.74 17.48 -12.41
C ASN A 2 24.11 16.19 -12.95
N LYS A 3 24.95 15.28 -13.44
CA LYS A 3 24.56 13.92 -13.78
C LYS A 3 24.04 13.28 -12.48
N HIS A 4 22.73 13.10 -12.34
CA HIS A 4 22.18 12.30 -11.25
C HIS A 4 22.69 10.87 -11.46
N ILE A 5 23.72 10.48 -10.72
CA ILE A 5 24.22 9.11 -10.71
C ILE A 5 23.15 8.28 -10.02
N VAL A 6 22.44 7.46 -10.81
CA VAL A 6 21.47 6.51 -10.28
C VAL A 6 22.23 5.51 -9.41
N LYS A 7 21.84 5.40 -8.13
CA LYS A 7 22.39 4.42 -7.21
C LYS A 7 21.58 3.13 -7.33
N TYR A 8 22.26 2.01 -7.50
CA TYR A 8 21.63 0.70 -7.61
C TYR A 8 21.62 -0.03 -6.28
N TRP A 9 20.66 -0.94 -6.12
CA TRP A 9 20.56 -1.81 -4.96
C TRP A 9 21.58 -2.96 -5.03
N PRO A 10 22.11 -3.42 -3.88
CA PRO A 10 22.98 -4.58 -3.84
C PRO A 10 22.30 -5.84 -4.38
N GLN A 11 23.03 -6.62 -5.17
CA GLN A 11 22.47 -7.74 -5.93
C GLN A 11 22.35 -9.02 -5.10
N LYS A 12 23.24 -9.23 -4.14
CA LYS A 12 23.38 -10.49 -3.40
C LYS A 12 23.55 -10.22 -1.89
N PRO A 13 23.32 -11.24 -1.03
CA PRO A 13 23.59 -11.14 0.40
C PRO A 13 25.05 -10.76 0.61
N SER A 14 25.27 -9.63 1.27
CA SER A 14 26.60 -9.07 1.50
C SER A 14 26.55 -8.02 2.59
N ILE A 15 27.72 -7.63 3.09
CA ILE A 15 27.85 -6.50 4.02
C ILE A 15 27.28 -5.21 3.40
N GLU A 16 27.42 -5.02 2.09
CA GLU A 16 26.85 -3.88 1.36
C GLU A 16 25.31 -3.89 1.39
N LEU A 17 24.68 -5.06 1.23
CA LEU A 17 23.23 -5.21 1.35
C LEU A 17 22.77 -4.83 2.77
N ASN A 18 23.45 -5.34 3.79
CA ASN A 18 23.11 -5.03 5.18
C ASN A 18 23.18 -3.52 5.45
N TYR A 19 24.25 -2.84 5.00
CA TYR A 19 24.35 -1.39 5.13
C TYR A 19 23.26 -0.65 4.35
N ALA A 20 22.91 -1.10 3.14
CA ALA A 20 21.85 -0.50 2.34
C ALA A 20 20.47 -0.63 3.01
N VAL A 21 20.20 -1.77 3.65
CA VAL A 21 18.97 -2.02 4.43
C VAL A 21 18.94 -1.13 5.66
N VAL A 22 20.01 -1.06 6.44
CA VAL A 22 20.08 -0.19 7.64
C VAL A 22 19.87 1.29 7.26
N ASP A 23 20.53 1.77 6.21
CA ASP A 23 20.35 3.13 5.69
C ASP A 23 18.91 3.38 5.22
N LEU A 24 18.27 2.38 4.60
CA LEU A 24 16.86 2.45 4.21
C LEU A 24 15.96 2.61 5.45
N PHE A 25 16.11 1.78 6.49
CA PHE A 25 15.33 1.89 7.72
C PHE A 25 15.51 3.26 8.40
N ILE A 26 16.75 3.75 8.54
CA ILE A 26 17.04 5.07 9.11
C ILE A 26 16.34 6.18 8.31
N LYS A 27 16.48 6.15 6.99
CA LYS A 27 15.87 7.14 6.09
C LYS A 27 14.35 7.15 6.20
N ILE A 28 13.72 5.98 6.27
CA ILE A 28 12.26 5.87 6.36
C ILE A 28 11.77 6.28 7.74
N ARG A 29 12.46 5.89 8.83
CA ARG A 29 12.14 6.37 10.20
C ARG A 29 12.11 7.90 10.25
N GLN A 30 13.10 8.57 9.65
CA GLN A 30 13.13 10.04 9.57
C GLN A 30 11.99 10.64 8.73
N LYS A 31 11.46 9.92 7.76
CA LYS A 31 10.28 10.36 6.99
C LYS A 31 9.01 10.18 7.80
N CYS A 32 8.89 9.09 8.56
CA CYS A 32 7.72 8.78 9.38
C CYS A 32 7.49 9.77 10.53
N THR A 33 8.51 10.55 10.94
CA THR A 33 8.35 11.60 11.95
C THR A 33 7.83 12.93 11.40
N LYS A 34 7.72 13.07 10.08
CA LYS A 34 7.26 14.30 9.42
C LYS A 34 5.73 14.36 9.34
N ASN A 35 5.23 15.32 8.56
CA ASN A 35 3.81 15.42 8.27
C ASN A 35 3.32 14.21 7.46
N LEU A 36 2.33 13.49 7.97
CA LEU A 36 1.66 12.34 7.36
C LEU A 36 0.20 12.66 6.98
N THR A 37 -0.11 13.95 6.77
CA THR A 37 -1.39 14.34 6.17
C THR A 37 -1.55 13.68 4.81
N ASN A 38 -2.75 13.21 4.53
CA ASN A 38 -3.05 12.59 3.27
C ASN A 38 -3.37 13.68 2.24
N ASN A 39 -2.44 13.92 1.32
CA ASN A 39 -2.62 14.85 0.19
C ASN A 39 -2.97 14.09 -1.08
N THR A 40 -3.46 12.87 -0.93
CA THR A 40 -3.90 12.06 -2.04
C THR A 40 -5.38 12.34 -2.28
N ASN A 41 -5.83 12.25 -3.52
CA ASN A 41 -7.25 12.34 -3.85
C ASN A 41 -8.03 11.06 -3.48
N TYR A 42 -7.53 10.27 -2.53
CA TYR A 42 -8.11 9.02 -2.06
C TYR A 42 -8.19 9.04 -0.54
N TYR A 43 -9.23 8.42 0.00
CA TYR A 43 -9.39 8.23 1.42
C TYR A 43 -8.63 6.98 1.86
N LEU A 44 -7.85 7.10 2.92
CA LEU A 44 -7.18 6.01 3.62
C LEU A 44 -7.86 5.84 4.98
N TYR A 45 -8.01 4.60 5.45
CA TYR A 45 -8.48 4.30 6.81
C TYR A 45 -7.64 5.04 7.86
N THR A 46 -6.34 5.21 7.63
CA THR A 46 -5.48 5.99 8.53
C THR A 46 -5.87 7.47 8.63
N ASP A 47 -6.67 8.03 7.72
CA ASP A 47 -7.07 9.44 7.79
C ASP A 47 -7.89 9.78 9.02
N ILE A 48 -8.60 8.80 9.60
CA ILE A 48 -9.28 9.01 10.88
C ILE A 48 -8.31 9.35 12.00
N LEU A 49 -7.06 8.88 11.90
CA LEU A 49 -6.04 9.07 12.93
C LEU A 49 -5.43 10.48 12.85
N ASP A 50 -5.11 11.03 14.01
CA ASP A 50 -4.28 12.23 14.08
C ASP A 50 -2.81 11.94 13.67
N ASN A 51 -2.03 12.99 13.40
CA ASN A 51 -0.67 12.81 12.89
C ASN A 51 0.24 12.08 13.89
N ASN A 52 0.08 12.34 15.19
CA ASN A 52 0.89 11.71 16.23
C ASN A 52 0.62 10.20 16.30
N THR A 53 -0.65 9.79 16.24
CA THR A 53 -1.04 8.37 16.22
C THR A 53 -0.56 7.69 14.94
N LYS A 54 -0.62 8.37 13.79
CA LYS A 54 -0.02 7.86 12.53
C LYS A 54 1.49 7.61 12.69
N CYS A 55 2.24 8.57 13.22
CA CYS A 55 3.68 8.45 13.43
C CYS A 55 4.02 7.26 14.36
N ARG A 56 3.26 7.09 15.46
CA ARG A 56 3.44 5.94 16.37
C ARG A 56 3.14 4.63 15.67
N LEU A 57 2.02 4.53 14.95
CA LEU A 57 1.66 3.32 14.18
C LEU A 57 2.74 2.96 13.16
N PHE A 58 3.27 3.93 12.41
CA PHE A 58 4.34 3.70 11.43
C PHE A 58 5.63 3.23 12.11
N THR A 59 5.91 3.73 13.32
CA THR A 59 7.06 3.31 14.12
C THR A 59 6.93 1.87 14.60
N ILE A 60 5.73 1.46 15.04
CA ILE A 60 5.43 0.06 15.40
C ILE A 60 5.66 -0.86 14.19
N ILE A 61 5.11 -0.50 13.03
CA ILE A 61 5.27 -1.26 11.78
C ILE A 61 6.75 -1.41 11.40
N LEU A 62 7.55 -0.36 11.53
CA LEU A 62 8.98 -0.40 11.26
C LEU A 62 9.72 -1.36 12.21
N ASN A 63 9.44 -1.28 13.51
CA ASN A 63 10.07 -2.16 14.50
C ASN A 63 9.69 -3.63 14.28
N GLU A 64 8.41 -3.90 14.03
CA GLU A 64 7.94 -5.26 13.75
C GLU A 64 8.50 -5.80 12.43
N LEU A 65 8.76 -4.93 11.45
CA LEU A 65 9.38 -5.35 10.19
C LEU A 65 10.84 -5.75 10.40
N GLU A 66 11.59 -5.04 11.25
CA GLU A 66 12.95 -5.45 11.64
C GLU A 66 12.95 -6.82 12.31
N ILE A 67 12.02 -7.05 13.25
CA ILE A 67 11.85 -8.35 13.90
C ILE A 67 11.49 -9.42 12.87
N LEU A 68 10.55 -9.16 11.96
CA LEU A 68 10.18 -10.11 10.91
C LEU A 68 11.37 -10.50 10.03
N LEU A 69 12.24 -9.54 9.67
CA LEU A 69 13.44 -9.83 8.88
C LEU A 69 14.40 -10.75 9.65
N LEU A 70 14.58 -10.52 10.94
CA LEU A 70 15.41 -11.37 11.81
C LEU A 70 14.81 -12.77 11.95
N ASP A 71 13.51 -12.87 12.22
CA ASP A 71 12.79 -14.15 12.33
C ASP A 71 12.95 -14.98 11.04
N ILE A 72 12.84 -14.35 9.86
CA ILE A 72 13.02 -15.04 8.57
C ILE A 72 14.45 -15.59 8.43
N LEU A 73 15.46 -14.84 8.86
CA LEU A 73 16.86 -15.27 8.85
C LEU A 73 17.11 -16.42 9.84
N GLU A 74 16.59 -16.32 11.06
CA GLU A 74 16.73 -17.34 12.10
C GLU A 74 16.07 -18.66 11.69
N LEU A 75 14.90 -18.58 11.03
CA LEU A 75 14.17 -19.74 10.51
C LEU A 75 14.78 -20.30 9.21
N ASN A 76 15.81 -19.66 8.64
CA ASN A 76 16.45 -20.02 7.38
C ASN A 76 15.46 -20.20 6.21
N LEU A 77 14.43 -19.35 6.13
CA LEU A 77 13.45 -19.46 5.05
C LEU A 77 14.09 -19.13 3.70
N THR A 78 13.77 -19.94 2.70
CA THR A 78 14.24 -19.72 1.32
C THR A 78 13.36 -18.71 0.58
N ILE A 79 13.83 -18.26 -0.58
CA ILE A 79 13.05 -17.38 -1.48
C ILE A 79 11.72 -18.05 -1.89
N ILE A 80 11.72 -19.37 -2.08
CA ILE A 80 10.53 -20.14 -2.44
C ILE A 80 9.54 -20.14 -1.26
N ASP A 81 10.04 -20.29 -0.03
CA ASP A 81 9.19 -20.22 1.17
C ASP A 81 8.56 -18.84 1.30
N ILE A 82 9.31 -17.76 1.06
CA ILE A 82 8.76 -16.39 1.08
C ILE A 82 7.68 -16.21 0.02
N GLN A 83 7.89 -16.70 -1.20
CA GLN A 83 6.92 -16.58 -2.29
C GLN A 83 5.64 -17.41 -2.04
N THR A 84 5.76 -18.56 -1.40
CA THR A 84 4.63 -19.45 -1.12
C THR A 84 3.84 -19.04 0.13
N LEU A 85 4.51 -18.45 1.12
CA LEU A 85 3.92 -18.03 2.40
C LEU A 85 3.61 -16.53 2.48
N ASP A 86 3.79 -15.77 1.39
CA ASP A 86 3.71 -14.31 1.36
C ASP A 86 2.42 -13.75 2.00
N TYR A 87 1.27 -14.34 1.68
CA TYR A 87 -0.04 -13.99 2.24
C TYR A 87 -0.09 -14.25 3.75
N GLN A 88 0.40 -15.41 4.20
CA GLN A 88 0.39 -15.78 5.61
C GLN A 88 1.34 -14.90 6.43
N ILE A 89 2.53 -14.63 5.89
CA ILE A 89 3.50 -13.69 6.47
C ILE A 89 2.84 -12.33 6.65
N LEU A 90 2.17 -11.81 5.61
CA LEU A 90 1.49 -10.53 5.70
C LEU A 90 0.35 -10.54 6.75
N CYS A 91 -0.50 -11.56 6.76
CA CYS A 91 -1.60 -11.64 7.71
C CYS A 91 -1.10 -11.69 9.16
N ASN A 92 -0.10 -12.53 9.43
CA ASN A 92 0.53 -12.62 10.75
C ASN A 92 1.20 -11.30 11.14
N PHE A 93 1.87 -10.64 10.19
CA PHE A 93 2.49 -9.33 10.39
C PHE A 93 1.45 -8.27 10.78
N ILE A 94 0.34 -8.16 10.03
CA ILE A 94 -0.73 -7.19 10.32
C ILE A 94 -1.40 -7.49 11.67
N ASP A 95 -1.68 -8.77 11.96
CA ASP A 95 -2.29 -9.17 13.25
C ASP A 95 -1.38 -8.85 14.44
N LYS A 96 -0.07 -9.12 14.32
CA LYS A 96 0.92 -8.78 15.35
C LYS A 96 0.99 -7.27 15.58
N ASN A 97 1.11 -6.49 14.50
CA ASN A 97 1.15 -5.03 14.58
C ASN A 97 -0.13 -4.43 15.16
N LEU A 98 -1.29 -4.98 14.83
CA LEU A 98 -2.56 -4.59 15.45
C LEU A 98 -2.52 -4.79 16.97
N ILE A 99 -2.06 -5.97 17.42
CA ILE A 99 -1.94 -6.27 18.85
C ILE A 99 -0.97 -5.31 19.52
N THR A 100 0.23 -5.12 18.97
CA THR A 100 1.24 -4.18 19.50
C THR A 100 0.69 -2.76 19.57
N PHE A 101 -0.02 -2.30 18.54
CA PHE A 101 -0.67 -0.99 18.54
C PHE A 101 -1.74 -0.85 19.64
N LEU A 102 -2.57 -1.87 19.86
CA LEU A 102 -3.57 -1.85 20.93
C LEU A 102 -2.92 -1.85 22.32
N TYR A 103 -1.77 -2.50 22.50
CA TYR A 103 -1.01 -2.45 23.74
C TYR A 103 -0.33 -1.09 23.97
N ASP A 104 0.29 -0.48 22.95
CA ASP A 104 0.98 0.82 23.07
C ASP A 104 0.05 1.95 23.54
N PHE A 105 -1.24 1.85 23.23
CA PHE A 105 -2.26 2.80 23.67
C PHE A 105 -3.07 2.33 24.91
N ASN A 106 -2.68 1.23 25.56
CA ASN A 106 -3.39 0.63 26.70
C ASN A 106 -4.86 0.27 26.41
N ILE A 107 -5.15 -0.12 25.17
CA ILE A 107 -6.51 -0.38 24.64
C ILE A 107 -6.90 -1.87 24.74
N HIS A 108 -5.95 -2.76 25.04
CA HIS A 108 -6.12 -4.23 24.97
C HIS A 108 -7.32 -4.80 25.77
N ASN A 109 -7.77 -4.12 26.84
CA ASN A 109 -8.91 -4.55 27.66
C ASN A 109 -10.27 -3.99 27.21
N ASN A 110 -10.36 -3.32 26.06
CA ASN A 110 -11.64 -2.81 25.58
C ASN A 110 -12.56 -3.96 25.14
N GLU A 111 -13.67 -4.15 25.87
CA GLU A 111 -14.72 -5.14 25.58
C GLU A 111 -15.27 -5.07 24.15
N SER A 112 -15.12 -3.93 23.47
CA SER A 112 -15.57 -3.73 22.10
C SER A 112 -14.70 -4.43 21.04
N LEU A 113 -13.48 -4.86 21.38
CA LEU A 113 -12.54 -5.48 20.44
C LEU A 113 -12.55 -7.01 20.59
N ASN A 114 -13.19 -7.69 19.63
CA ASN A 114 -13.01 -9.12 19.50
C ASN A 114 -11.65 -9.40 18.83
N LEU A 115 -10.71 -9.98 19.56
CA LEU A 115 -9.34 -10.27 19.10
C LEU A 115 -9.22 -11.53 18.24
N LYS A 116 -10.31 -12.26 17.95
CA LYS A 116 -10.28 -13.41 17.02
C LYS A 116 -9.67 -13.03 15.67
N LYS A 117 -8.87 -13.92 15.07
CA LYS A 117 -8.28 -13.70 13.74
C LYS A 117 -9.36 -13.32 12.73
N TYR A 118 -9.13 -12.26 11.98
CA TYR A 118 -10.05 -11.77 10.96
C TYR A 118 -9.56 -12.27 9.59
N ALA A 119 -10.47 -12.79 8.78
CA ALA A 119 -10.13 -13.17 7.41
C ALA A 119 -10.00 -11.89 6.57
N TYR A 120 -8.81 -11.65 6.01
CA TYR A 120 -8.61 -10.58 5.05
C TYR A 120 -9.29 -10.99 3.74
N SER A 121 -10.14 -10.12 3.17
CA SER A 121 -10.66 -10.38 1.83
C SER A 121 -9.53 -10.17 0.82
N ASN A 122 -9.37 -11.09 -0.14
CA ASN A 122 -8.36 -11.02 -1.21
C ASN A 122 -8.35 -9.68 -1.98
N ILE A 123 -9.45 -8.92 -1.93
CA ILE A 123 -9.60 -7.64 -2.63
C ILE A 123 -8.89 -6.48 -1.89
N LEU A 124 -8.75 -6.56 -0.56
CA LEU A 124 -8.01 -5.57 0.24
C LEU A 124 -6.50 -5.74 0.08
N LEU A 125 -6.09 -6.94 -0.29
CA LEU A 125 -4.70 -7.35 -0.43
C LEU A 125 -4.36 -7.45 -1.91
N ASP A 126 -4.44 -6.34 -2.64
CA ASP A 126 -4.02 -6.31 -4.04
C ASP A 126 -2.54 -6.74 -4.14
N LYS A 127 -2.33 -7.98 -4.60
CA LYS A 127 -1.05 -8.70 -4.62
C LYS A 127 -0.29 -8.72 -3.29
N ASN A 128 -0.97 -8.93 -2.16
CA ASN A 128 -0.31 -9.03 -0.84
C ASN A 128 0.65 -7.86 -0.56
N LEU A 129 0.31 -6.66 -1.05
CA LEU A 129 1.13 -5.44 -0.92
C LEU A 129 2.56 -5.53 -1.47
N LEU A 130 2.84 -6.48 -2.37
CA LEU A 130 4.19 -6.78 -2.88
C LEU A 130 5.19 -7.11 -1.74
N ILE A 131 4.71 -7.76 -0.67
CA ILE A 131 5.55 -8.13 0.47
C ILE A 131 6.68 -9.09 0.07
N ALA A 132 6.43 -10.08 -0.77
CA ALA A 132 7.46 -11.03 -1.19
C ALA A 132 8.62 -10.34 -1.94
N PRO A 133 8.37 -9.53 -3.00
CA PRO A 133 9.43 -8.72 -3.60
C PRO A 133 10.19 -7.85 -2.61
N LEU A 134 9.48 -7.21 -1.67
CA LEU A 134 10.11 -6.37 -0.65
C LEU A 134 11.06 -7.17 0.24
N LEU A 135 10.60 -8.29 0.80
CA LEU A 135 11.41 -9.16 1.66
C LEU A 135 12.61 -9.74 0.90
N ILE A 136 12.43 -10.13 -0.36
CA ILE A 136 13.52 -10.62 -1.20
C ILE A 136 14.59 -9.54 -1.40
N TYR A 137 14.18 -8.29 -1.71
CA TYR A 137 15.12 -7.19 -1.84
C TYR A 137 15.91 -6.93 -0.55
N LEU A 138 15.25 -6.99 0.61
CA LEU A 138 15.87 -6.69 1.90
C LEU A 138 16.81 -7.81 2.38
N LEU A 139 16.47 -9.07 2.14
CA LEU A 139 17.21 -10.23 2.67
C LEU A 139 18.23 -10.81 1.68
N PHE A 140 17.85 -10.90 0.41
CA PHE A 140 18.62 -11.62 -0.61
C PHE A 140 19.23 -10.71 -1.68
N GLY A 141 18.77 -9.46 -1.78
CA GLY A 141 19.21 -8.52 -2.80
C GLY A 141 18.44 -8.68 -4.13
N SER A 142 18.79 -7.86 -5.12
CA SER A 142 17.99 -7.76 -6.35
C SER A 142 18.07 -8.94 -7.29
N TYR A 143 19.15 -9.74 -7.24
CA TYR A 143 19.41 -10.84 -8.18
C TYR A 143 18.28 -11.89 -8.25
N TYR A 144 17.53 -12.03 -7.16
CA TYR A 144 16.49 -13.05 -6.99
C TYR A 144 15.08 -12.58 -7.35
N ILE A 145 14.95 -11.35 -7.84
CA ILE A 145 13.69 -10.84 -8.36
C ILE A 145 13.56 -11.23 -9.83
N ASP A 146 12.37 -11.68 -10.22
CA ASP A 146 12.04 -11.94 -11.61
C ASP A 146 12.24 -10.68 -12.47
N ASP A 147 13.11 -10.79 -13.47
CA ASP A 147 13.46 -9.73 -14.43
C ASP A 147 12.25 -9.18 -15.17
N GLN A 148 11.14 -9.94 -15.24
CA GLN A 148 9.93 -9.52 -15.92
C GLN A 148 8.97 -8.74 -15.01
N LEU A 149 9.13 -8.83 -13.68
CA LEU A 149 8.20 -8.24 -12.73
C LEU A 149 8.17 -6.71 -12.82
N PHE A 150 9.34 -6.09 -12.99
CA PHE A 150 9.50 -4.63 -13.11
C PHE A 150 10.14 -4.25 -14.44
N ILE A 151 10.17 -2.95 -14.76
CA ILE A 151 10.66 -2.45 -16.06
C ILE A 151 12.19 -2.50 -16.22
N PHE A 152 12.92 -2.77 -15.14
CA PHE A 152 14.37 -2.77 -15.09
C PHE A 152 14.90 -4.17 -14.74
N ASN A 153 16.10 -4.48 -15.23
CA ASN A 153 16.79 -5.72 -14.94
C ASN A 153 17.30 -5.75 -13.48
N TYR A 154 17.36 -6.93 -12.87
CA TYR A 154 17.87 -7.14 -11.51
C TYR A 154 19.24 -6.51 -11.24
N LYS A 155 20.12 -6.42 -12.25
CA LYS A 155 21.46 -5.82 -12.11
C LYS A 155 21.41 -4.32 -11.83
N ASN A 156 20.35 -3.66 -12.30
CA ASN A 156 20.20 -2.21 -12.31
C ASN A 156 18.95 -1.78 -11.53
N THR A 157 18.57 -2.52 -10.48
CA THR A 157 17.45 -2.13 -9.62
C THR A 157 17.75 -0.78 -8.96
N PRO A 158 16.97 0.29 -9.23
CA PRO A 158 17.22 1.59 -8.63
C PRO A 158 16.93 1.57 -7.12
N LYS A 159 17.79 2.19 -6.31
CA LYS A 159 17.55 2.32 -4.86
C LYS A 159 16.23 3.03 -4.56
N GLU A 160 15.85 4.02 -5.37
CA GLU A 160 14.59 4.75 -5.27
C GLU A 160 13.37 3.83 -5.44
N HIS A 161 13.47 2.77 -6.23
CA HIS A 161 12.37 1.81 -6.38
C HIS A 161 12.07 1.08 -5.07
N ILE A 162 13.12 0.65 -4.37
CA ILE A 162 12.97 -0.08 -3.10
C ILE A 162 12.45 0.85 -2.01
N ILE A 163 12.90 2.11 -2.00
CA ILE A 163 12.33 3.15 -1.13
C ILE A 163 10.81 3.28 -1.37
N ILE A 164 10.37 3.32 -2.63
CA ILE A 164 8.95 3.42 -2.98
C ILE A 164 8.16 2.19 -2.50
N LEU A 165 8.68 0.97 -2.71
CA LEU A 165 8.03 -0.25 -2.24
C LEU A 165 7.91 -0.28 -0.72
N PHE A 166 8.98 0.11 -0.03
CA PHE A 166 9.07 0.11 1.42
C PHE A 166 8.10 1.14 2.04
N GLU A 167 8.05 2.36 1.50
CA GLU A 167 7.08 3.38 1.93
C GLU A 167 5.64 2.93 1.69
N ASN A 168 5.37 2.35 0.53
CA ASN A 168 4.05 1.82 0.20
C ASN A 168 3.64 0.71 1.18
N PHE A 169 4.55 -0.20 1.50
CA PHE A 169 4.29 -1.28 2.44
C PHE A 169 3.90 -0.77 3.83
N ILE A 170 4.60 0.23 4.36
CA ILE A 170 4.26 0.82 5.67
C ILE A 170 2.88 1.49 5.63
N ILE A 171 2.63 2.32 4.61
CA ILE A 171 1.37 3.04 4.50
C ILE A 171 0.21 2.05 4.33
N GLN A 172 0.34 1.06 3.46
CA GLN A 172 -0.70 0.06 3.24
C GLN A 172 -0.91 -0.84 4.46
N SER A 173 0.16 -1.25 5.14
CA SER A 173 0.07 -2.03 6.39
C SER A 173 -0.68 -1.24 7.47
N SER A 174 -0.34 0.04 7.63
CA SER A 174 -1.04 0.92 8.57
C SER A 174 -2.53 1.06 8.23
N ASN A 175 -2.86 1.14 6.94
CA ASN A 175 -4.22 1.21 6.44
C ASN A 175 -5.00 -0.06 6.76
N LEU A 176 -4.39 -1.24 6.60
CA LEU A 176 -4.98 -2.54 6.95
C LEU A 176 -5.17 -2.72 8.46
N ILE A 177 -4.23 -2.25 9.28
CA ILE A 177 -4.35 -2.30 10.75
C ILE A 177 -5.57 -1.49 11.19
N VAL A 178 -5.71 -0.25 10.69
CA VAL A 178 -6.85 0.59 11.04
C VAL A 178 -8.15 -0.01 10.50
N TYR A 179 -8.15 -0.50 9.26
CA TYR A 179 -9.28 -1.25 8.69
C TYR A 179 -9.73 -2.41 9.60
N ASN A 180 -8.79 -3.19 10.14
CA ASN A 180 -9.09 -4.28 11.06
C ASN A 180 -9.76 -3.79 12.36
N ILE A 181 -9.35 -2.63 12.88
CA ILE A 181 -10.01 -2.03 14.05
C ILE A 181 -11.48 -1.74 13.73
N PHE A 182 -11.76 -1.10 12.58
CA PHE A 182 -13.13 -0.85 12.14
C PHE A 182 -13.95 -2.13 12.01
N ASN A 183 -13.39 -3.16 11.38
CA ASN A 183 -14.10 -4.42 11.16
C ASN A 183 -14.37 -5.23 12.43
N ARG A 184 -13.50 -5.10 13.43
CA ARG A 184 -13.70 -5.74 14.74
C ARG A 184 -14.80 -5.01 15.54
N ILE A 185 -14.94 -3.70 15.34
CA ILE A 185 -15.96 -2.88 16.00
C ILE A 185 -17.19 -2.74 15.08
N LYS A 186 -18.10 -3.71 15.14
CA LYS A 186 -19.24 -3.84 14.22
C LYS A 186 -20.23 -2.65 14.17
N SER A 187 -20.24 -1.76 15.16
CA SER A 187 -21.22 -0.66 15.23
C SER A 187 -20.55 0.71 15.15
N LEU A 188 -21.07 1.56 14.27
CA LEU A 188 -20.62 2.94 14.08
C LEU A 188 -20.51 3.75 15.40
N PRO A 189 -21.49 3.71 16.33
CA PRO A 189 -21.35 4.43 17.60
C PRO A 189 -20.17 3.95 18.45
N LYS A 190 -19.92 2.63 18.50
CA LYS A 190 -18.77 2.06 19.22
C LYS A 190 -17.44 2.43 18.55
N ILE A 191 -17.39 2.49 17.21
CA ILE A 191 -16.21 2.97 16.47
C ILE A 191 -15.89 4.40 16.90
N ILE A 192 -16.89 5.28 16.85
CA ILE A 192 -16.73 6.70 17.19
C ILE A 192 -16.28 6.84 18.66
N TYR A 193 -16.94 6.13 19.56
CA TYR A 193 -16.58 6.12 20.98
C TYR A 193 -15.15 5.63 21.19
N PHE A 194 -14.75 4.55 20.52
CA PHE A 194 -13.41 3.98 20.61
C PHE A 194 -12.32 4.99 20.22
N PHE A 195 -12.40 5.57 19.01
CA PHE A 195 -11.35 6.48 18.55
C PHE A 195 -11.30 7.79 19.37
N LYS A 196 -12.45 8.28 19.84
CA LYS A 196 -12.52 9.47 20.70
C LYS A 196 -11.98 9.22 22.10
N LYS A 197 -12.45 8.16 22.78
CA LYS A 197 -12.07 7.83 24.16
C LYS A 197 -10.56 7.62 24.27
N ASN A 198 -9.98 7.01 23.26
CA ASN A 198 -8.56 6.69 23.23
C ASN A 198 -7.70 7.83 22.63
N HIS A 199 -8.28 9.00 22.36
CA HIS A 199 -7.59 10.17 21.79
C HIS A 199 -6.81 9.89 20.49
N LEU A 200 -7.35 9.01 19.64
CA LEU A 200 -6.71 8.60 18.37
C LEU A 200 -7.18 9.45 17.18
N CYS A 201 -8.36 10.07 17.29
CA CYS A 201 -9.03 10.76 16.18
C CYS A 201 -8.38 12.10 15.81
N ASN A 202 -8.27 12.34 14.51
CA ASN A 202 -8.07 13.69 13.97
C ASN A 202 -9.32 14.56 14.25
N ILE A 203 -9.10 15.85 14.50
CA ILE A 203 -10.12 16.86 14.79
C ILE A 203 -11.22 16.91 13.70
N ASN A 204 -10.86 16.65 12.45
CA ASN A 204 -11.80 16.62 11.32
C ASN A 204 -12.86 15.49 11.44
N TYR A 205 -12.62 14.48 12.28
CA TYR A 205 -13.49 13.33 12.46
C TYR A 205 -14.12 13.26 13.86
N LEU A 206 -14.35 14.41 14.51
CA LEU A 206 -14.96 14.46 15.84
C LEU A 206 -16.48 14.26 15.85
N SER A 207 -17.19 14.35 14.72
CA SER A 207 -18.65 14.17 14.71
C SER A 207 -19.06 12.78 14.24
N THR A 208 -20.22 12.31 14.67
CA THR A 208 -20.83 11.07 14.16
C THR A 208 -21.05 11.14 12.65
N ARG A 209 -21.51 12.31 12.16
CA ARG A 209 -21.72 12.60 10.74
C ARG A 209 -20.42 12.52 9.94
N SER A 210 -19.33 13.13 10.40
CA SER A 210 -18.04 13.12 9.69
C SER A 210 -17.47 11.71 9.56
N ILE A 211 -17.56 10.89 10.61
CA ILE A 211 -17.10 9.49 10.56
C ILE A 211 -17.99 8.65 9.64
N SER A 212 -19.31 8.85 9.67
CA SER A 212 -20.24 8.18 8.75
C SER A 212 -19.95 8.51 7.28
N LEU A 213 -19.75 9.79 6.95
CA LEU A 213 -19.42 10.22 5.60
C LEU A 213 -18.08 9.65 5.14
N PHE A 214 -17.08 9.65 6.03
CA PHE A 214 -15.78 9.03 5.77
C PHE A 214 -15.89 7.54 5.42
N LEU A 215 -16.64 6.77 6.21
CA LEU A 215 -16.83 5.35 5.95
C LEU A 215 -17.60 5.10 4.65
N ASN A 216 -18.64 5.90 4.35
CA ASN A 216 -19.37 5.81 3.08
C ASN A 216 -18.47 6.11 1.88
N GLN A 217 -17.54 7.05 2.03
CA GLN A 217 -16.61 7.39 0.98
C GLN A 217 -15.57 6.29 0.76
N LEU A 218 -15.08 5.65 1.83
CA LEU A 218 -14.21 4.48 1.75
C LEU A 218 -14.91 3.30 1.05
N THR A 219 -16.17 3.01 1.39
CA THR A 219 -16.91 1.92 0.75
C THR A 219 -17.18 2.20 -0.73
N TYR A 220 -17.58 3.42 -1.08
CA TYR A 220 -17.75 3.84 -2.47
C TYR A 220 -16.45 3.75 -3.27
N GLN A 221 -15.35 4.26 -2.70
CA GLN A 221 -14.02 4.18 -3.30
C GLN A 221 -13.58 2.74 -3.53
N TYR A 222 -13.82 1.85 -2.57
CA TYR A 222 -13.51 0.42 -2.68
C TYR A 222 -14.30 -0.25 -3.83
N LEU A 223 -15.59 0.05 -3.96
CA LEU A 223 -16.41 -0.46 -5.07
C LEU A 223 -15.89 0.03 -6.41
N LEU A 224 -15.65 1.34 -6.56
CA LEU A 224 -15.06 1.91 -7.77
C LEU A 224 -13.70 1.27 -8.10
N TYR A 225 -12.84 1.08 -7.10
CA TYR A 225 -11.55 0.44 -7.29
C TYR A 225 -11.71 -0.98 -7.82
N THR A 226 -12.52 -1.79 -7.16
CA THR A 226 -12.66 -3.22 -7.44
C THR A 226 -13.19 -3.52 -8.84
N TYR A 227 -14.12 -2.71 -9.33
CA TYR A 227 -14.82 -2.95 -10.59
C TYR A 227 -14.28 -2.15 -11.78
N ILE A 228 -13.69 -0.97 -11.54
CA ILE A 228 -13.27 -0.06 -12.62
C ILE A 228 -11.76 0.10 -12.63
N TYR A 229 -11.17 0.58 -11.53
CA TYR A 229 -9.76 0.96 -11.55
C TYR A 229 -8.81 -0.25 -11.51
N LEU A 230 -9.15 -1.32 -10.78
CA LEU A 230 -8.32 -2.51 -10.67
C LEU A 230 -8.18 -3.24 -12.02
N PRO A 231 -9.26 -3.54 -12.78
CA PRO A 231 -9.11 -4.11 -14.13
C PRO A 231 -8.26 -3.23 -15.06
N LYS A 232 -8.48 -1.89 -15.04
CA LYS A 232 -7.69 -0.93 -15.83
C LYS A 232 -6.21 -0.93 -15.43
N ALA A 233 -5.93 -1.01 -14.14
CA ALA A 233 -4.57 -1.04 -13.60
C ALA A 233 -3.85 -2.32 -14.00
N ILE A 234 -4.52 -3.47 -13.91
CA ILE A 234 -4.01 -4.77 -14.38
C ILE A 234 -3.68 -4.70 -15.88
N TYR A 235 -4.62 -4.23 -16.70
CA TYR A 235 -4.44 -4.11 -18.16
C TYR A 235 -3.27 -3.23 -18.55
N SER A 236 -3.12 -2.09 -17.87
CA SER A 236 -2.05 -1.14 -18.15
C SER A 236 -0.73 -1.45 -17.44
N SER A 237 -0.62 -2.62 -16.78
CA SER A 237 0.55 -3.00 -15.96
C SER A 237 0.97 -1.92 -14.96
N ARG A 238 -0.02 -1.21 -14.40
CA ARG A 238 0.18 -0.16 -13.40
C ARG A 238 -0.19 -0.68 -12.02
N TYR A 239 0.66 -0.38 -11.06
CA TYR A 239 0.39 -0.60 -9.64
C TYR A 239 0.48 0.74 -8.91
N GLN A 240 -0.60 1.10 -8.23
CA GLN A 240 -0.66 2.34 -7.45
C GLN A 240 0.06 2.14 -6.12
N VAL A 241 0.97 3.06 -5.81
CA VAL A 241 1.74 3.07 -4.57
C VAL A 241 1.57 4.39 -3.83
N TRP A 242 1.65 4.31 -2.51
CA TRP A 242 1.70 5.47 -1.63
C TRP A 242 3.13 5.74 -1.20
N ILE A 243 3.52 7.01 -1.14
CA ILE A 243 4.87 7.43 -0.73
C ILE A 243 4.79 8.62 0.23
N ILE A 244 5.81 8.73 1.09
CA ILE A 244 5.94 9.79 2.09
C ILE A 244 6.78 10.92 1.47
N SER A 245 6.13 12.05 1.21
CA SER A 245 6.76 13.27 0.70
C SER A 245 6.95 14.31 1.80
N SER A 246 7.63 15.42 1.49
CA SER A 246 7.76 16.55 2.42
C SER A 246 6.43 17.23 2.74
N GLN A 247 5.43 17.10 1.87
CA GLN A 247 4.12 17.76 2.02
C GLN A 247 3.07 16.85 2.67
N GLY A 248 3.37 15.56 2.83
CA GLY A 248 2.39 14.55 3.25
C GLY A 248 2.47 13.28 2.41
N LEU A 249 1.46 12.43 2.51
CA LEU A 249 1.31 11.24 1.68
C LEU A 249 0.87 11.64 0.28
N ILE A 250 1.51 11.06 -0.74
CA ILE A 250 1.15 11.23 -2.14
C ILE A 250 1.06 9.88 -2.84
N LYS A 251 0.37 9.82 -3.98
CA LYS A 251 0.29 8.63 -4.83
C LYS A 251 1.27 8.70 -5.99
N LYS A 252 1.77 7.54 -6.39
CA LYS A 252 2.50 7.34 -7.64
C LYS A 252 2.04 6.02 -8.27
N ASN A 253 2.28 5.86 -9.56
CA ASN A 253 2.12 4.58 -10.24
C ASN A 253 3.50 4.03 -10.58
N ILE A 254 3.71 2.74 -10.31
CA ILE A 254 4.87 1.98 -10.77
C ILE A 254 4.42 0.96 -11.81
N TYR A 255 5.34 0.57 -12.68
CA TYR A 255 5.11 -0.55 -13.57
C TYR A 255 5.29 -1.86 -12.80
N VAL A 256 4.32 -2.76 -12.92
CA VAL A 256 4.41 -4.15 -12.43
C VAL A 256 3.79 -5.04 -13.49
N LEU A 257 4.45 -6.14 -13.84
CA LEU A 257 3.86 -7.11 -14.74
C LEU A 257 2.71 -7.86 -14.03
N ARG A 258 1.52 -7.83 -14.63
CA ARG A 258 0.30 -8.38 -14.03
C ARG A 258 -0.42 -9.40 -14.93
N ILE A 259 0.34 -10.14 -15.75
CA ILE A 259 -0.22 -11.12 -16.69
C ILE A 259 -1.04 -12.19 -15.96
N GLN A 260 -0.52 -12.75 -14.86
CA GLN A 260 -1.24 -13.75 -14.07
C GLN A 260 -2.56 -13.22 -13.51
N ASP A 261 -2.63 -11.93 -13.19
CA ASP A 261 -3.86 -11.32 -12.66
C ASP A 261 -4.93 -11.22 -13.74
N LEU A 262 -4.55 -10.99 -15.01
CA LEU A 262 -5.51 -10.96 -16.13
C LEU A 262 -6.29 -12.26 -16.20
N TYR A 263 -5.62 -13.41 -16.07
CA TYR A 263 -6.28 -14.72 -16.07
C TYR A 263 -7.24 -14.91 -14.89
N ASN A 264 -6.99 -14.23 -13.76
CA ASN A 264 -7.79 -14.30 -12.55
C ASN A 264 -8.94 -13.26 -12.48
N ILE A 265 -9.08 -12.40 -13.51
CA ILE A 265 -10.20 -11.45 -13.59
C ILE A 265 -11.51 -12.23 -13.77
N SER A 266 -12.53 -11.90 -12.97
CA SER A 266 -13.85 -12.54 -13.10
C SER A 266 -14.56 -12.13 -14.39
N LYS A 267 -15.45 -12.98 -14.93
CA LYS A 267 -16.19 -12.74 -16.19
C LYS A 267 -16.88 -11.36 -16.24
N ASN A 268 -17.44 -10.90 -15.13
CA ASN A 268 -18.11 -9.58 -15.07
C ASN A 268 -17.12 -8.41 -15.24
N LYS A 269 -15.89 -8.56 -14.76
CA LYS A 269 -14.83 -7.55 -14.90
C LYS A 269 -14.25 -7.53 -16.33
N TYR A 270 -14.33 -8.63 -17.08
CA TYR A 270 -13.97 -8.64 -18.51
C TYR A 270 -14.88 -7.75 -19.36
N ILE A 271 -16.17 -7.63 -19.02
CA ILE A 271 -17.07 -6.71 -19.74
C ILE A 271 -16.58 -5.27 -19.60
N PHE A 272 -16.16 -4.86 -18.39
CA PHE A 272 -15.56 -3.55 -18.17
C PHE A 272 -14.25 -3.37 -18.94
N LEU A 273 -13.42 -4.41 -19.01
CA LEU A 273 -12.20 -4.38 -19.82
C LEU A 273 -12.52 -4.13 -21.30
N LEU A 274 -13.48 -4.87 -21.86
CA LEU A 274 -13.93 -4.70 -23.24
C LEU A 274 -14.47 -3.29 -23.50
N ILE A 275 -15.23 -2.72 -22.56
CA ILE A 275 -15.70 -1.33 -22.66
C ILE A 275 -14.51 -0.38 -22.69
N ILE A 276 -13.50 -0.58 -21.84
CA ILE A 276 -12.28 0.24 -21.84
C ILE A 276 -11.56 0.15 -23.19
N GLU A 277 -11.39 -1.05 -23.74
CA GLU A 277 -10.75 -1.25 -25.05
C GLU A 277 -11.54 -0.57 -26.19
N ILE A 278 -12.86 -0.68 -26.17
CA ILE A 278 -13.74 0.01 -27.14
C ILE A 278 -13.58 1.53 -27.01
N LEU A 279 -13.54 2.06 -25.78
CA LEU A 279 -13.33 3.48 -25.55
C LEU A 279 -11.95 3.94 -26.03
N ASP A 280 -10.89 3.16 -25.79
CA ASP A 280 -9.53 3.47 -26.26
C ASP A 280 -9.44 3.51 -27.80
N ILE A 281 -10.29 2.76 -28.51
CA ILE A 281 -10.39 2.81 -29.98
C ILE A 281 -11.22 4.01 -30.46
N ILE A 282 -12.27 4.39 -29.71
CA ILE A 282 -13.23 5.42 -30.11
C ILE A 282 -12.75 6.83 -29.77
N ILE A 283 -12.24 7.05 -28.56
CA ILE A 283 -11.86 8.38 -28.04
C ILE A 283 -10.88 9.11 -28.97
N PRO A 284 -9.77 8.50 -29.46
CA PRO A 284 -8.85 9.18 -30.36
C PRO A 284 -9.50 9.64 -31.67
N LYS A 285 -10.50 8.89 -32.15
CA LYS A 285 -11.24 9.24 -33.37
C LYS A 285 -12.16 10.43 -33.12
N ILE A 286 -12.85 10.47 -31.97
CA ILE A 286 -13.70 11.60 -31.57
C ILE A 286 -12.85 12.86 -31.37
N GLU A 287 -11.72 12.78 -30.66
CA GLU A 287 -10.80 13.90 -30.47
C GLU A 287 -10.32 14.47 -31.80
N LYS A 288 -9.96 13.60 -32.76
CA LYS A 288 -9.54 14.03 -34.10
C LYS A 288 -10.66 14.78 -34.84
N ILE A 289 -11.91 14.32 -34.75
CA ILE A 289 -13.07 14.98 -35.36
C ILE A 289 -13.31 16.35 -34.71
N LEU A 290 -13.27 16.42 -33.36
CA LEU A 290 -13.43 17.67 -32.62
C LEU A 290 -12.33 18.68 -32.95
N LEU A 291 -11.08 18.24 -33.11
CA LEU A 291 -9.97 19.11 -33.52
C LEU A 291 -10.16 19.66 -34.94
N ILE A 292 -10.71 18.86 -35.86
CA ILE A 292 -11.03 19.32 -37.23
C ILE A 292 -12.17 20.34 -37.20
N LEU A 293 -13.26 20.05 -36.48
CA LEU A 293 -14.39 20.97 -36.31
C LEU A 293 -13.95 22.29 -35.65
N GLY A 294 -13.09 22.23 -34.64
CA GLY A 294 -12.50 23.40 -34.02
C GLY A 294 -11.69 24.25 -35.02
N LYS A 295 -10.86 23.62 -35.87
CA LYS A 295 -10.12 24.34 -36.91
C LYS A 295 -11.04 25.03 -37.93
N ILE A 296 -12.19 24.43 -38.25
CA ILE A 296 -13.17 25.02 -39.16
C ILE A 296 -13.90 26.20 -38.51
N LEU A 297 -14.15 26.15 -37.19
CA LEU A 297 -14.81 27.23 -36.46
C LEU A 297 -13.92 28.45 -36.19
N PHE A 298 -12.60 28.26 -36.12
CA PHE A 298 -11.62 29.34 -35.91
C PHE A 298 -11.09 29.97 -37.20
N TYR A 299 -11.52 29.48 -38.37
CA TYR A 299 -11.20 30.02 -39.69
C TYR A 299 -12.41 30.75 -40.26
#